data_AF-A0A940BD13-F1
#
_entry.id   AF-A0A940BD13-F1
#
_cell.length_a   1.000
_cell.length_b   1.000
_cell.length_c   1.000
_cell.angle_alpha   90.00
_cell.angle_beta   90.00
_cell.angle_gamma   90.00
#
_symmetry.space_group_name_H-M   'P 1'
#
loop_
_entity.id
_entity.type
_entity.pdbx_description
1 polymer ?
#
loop_
_entity_poly.entity_id
_entity_poly.type
_entity_poly.pdbx_seq_one_letter_code
_entity_poly.pdbx_strand_id
1 'polypeptide(L)' 'MSDERILIKGNEAVAYAAVSAGCKCFFGYPITPQNEIPEVLSKILPESGGEFVQAESE' A
#
# COMPACT_ATOMS: atom_id res chain seq x y z
N MET A 1 10.52 -1.19 -23.30
CA MET A 1 9.43 -0.96 -22.34
C MET A 1 8.94 0.44 -22.63
N SER A 2 7.70 0.59 -23.10
CA SER A 2 7.10 1.89 -23.38
C SER A 2 7.23 2.79 -22.16
N ASP A 3 7.67 4.04 -22.35
CA ASP A 3 7.71 5.11 -21.33
C ASP A 3 6.29 5.56 -20.97
N GLU A 4 5.45 4.63 -20.51
CA GLU A 4 4.10 4.94 -20.05
C GLU A 4 4.20 5.59 -18.66
N ARG A 5 4.00 6.91 -18.66
CA ARG A 5 3.98 7.70 -17.43
C ARG A 5 2.58 7.68 -16.85
N ILE A 6 2.46 7.24 -15.61
CA ILE A 6 1.22 7.32 -14.84
C ILE A 6 1.27 8.54 -13.92
N LEU A 7 0.16 9.24 -13.79
CA LEU A 7 -0.04 10.22 -12.72
C LEU A 7 -0.54 9.46 -11.50
N ILE A 8 0.21 9.48 -10.41
CA ILE A 8 -0.08 8.73 -9.20
C ILE A 8 0.19 9.58 -7.96
N LYS A 9 -0.58 9.37 -6.89
CA LYS A 9 -0.32 10.03 -5.60
C LYS A 9 0.91 9.40 -4.93
N GLY A 10 1.63 10.18 -4.13
CA GLY A 10 2.82 9.70 -3.42
C GLY A 10 2.53 8.51 -2.51
N ASN A 11 1.43 8.57 -1.74
CA ASN A 11 0.99 7.48 -0.86
C ASN A 11 0.69 6.18 -1.63
N GLU A 12 -0.03 6.29 -2.75
CA GLU A 12 -0.33 5.14 -3.62
C GLU A 12 0.97 4.55 -4.18
N ALA A 13 1.90 5.39 -4.64
CA ALA A 13 3.20 4.96 -5.13
C ALA A 13 4.00 4.18 -4.08
N VAL A 14 3.97 4.60 -2.81
CA VAL A 14 4.58 3.86 -1.69
C VAL A 14 3.94 2.48 -1.51
N ALA A 15 2.60 2.39 -1.54
CA ALA A 15 1.91 1.12 -1.42
C ALA A 15 2.28 0.13 -2.54
N TYR A 16 2.22 0.56 -3.80
CA TYR A 16 2.61 -0.28 -4.94
C TYR A 16 4.10 -0.66 -4.90
N ALA A 17 4.98 0.27 -4.50
CA ALA A 17 6.40 -0.01 -4.36
C ALA A 17 6.67 -1.05 -3.27
N ALA A 18 5.96 -0.99 -2.14
CA ALA A 18 6.10 -1.97 -1.06
C ALA A 18 5.75 -3.38 -1.54
N VAL A 19 4.62 -3.54 -2.23
CA VAL A 19 4.22 -4.83 -2.82
C VAL A 19 5.22 -5.30 -3.87
N SER A 20 5.66 -4.40 -4.77
CA SER A 20 6.65 -4.70 -5.81
C SER A 20 8.01 -5.13 -5.25
N ALA A 21 8.38 -4.60 -4.07
CA ALA A 21 9.59 -4.98 -3.33
C ALA A 21 9.44 -6.30 -2.57
N GLY A 22 8.27 -6.95 -2.63
CA GLY A 22 8.01 -8.22 -1.97
C GLY A 22 7.52 -8.09 -0.52
N CYS A 23 6.97 -6.94 -0.12
CA CYS A 23 6.27 -6.81 1.16
C CYS A 23 5.13 -7.83 1.24
N LYS A 24 5.05 -8.55 2.37
CA LYS A 24 4.03 -9.59 2.61
C LYS A 24 3.10 -9.30 3.78
N CYS A 25 3.42 -8.34 4.63
CA CYS A 25 2.55 -7.99 5.76
C CYS A 25 2.54 -6.48 5.94
N PHE A 26 1.36 -5.91 6.19
CA PHE A 26 1.20 -4.53 6.60
C PHE A 26 0.28 -4.45 7.82
N PHE A 27 0.71 -3.69 8.82
CA PHE A 27 -0.04 -3.42 10.05
C PHE A 27 -0.07 -1.90 10.21
N GLY A 28 -1.23 -1.31 10.41
CA GLY A 28 -1.31 0.14 10.62
C GLY A 28 -2.64 0.62 11.14
N TYR A 29 -2.63 1.82 11.72
CA TYR A 29 -3.81 2.53 12.18
C TYR A 29 -4.10 3.75 11.27
N PRO A 30 -5.37 4.10 11.01
CA PRO A 30 -5.71 5.26 10.18
C PRO A 30 -5.25 6.60 10.82
N ILE A 31 -4.37 7.31 10.11
CA ILE A 31 -3.97 8.69 10.43
C ILE A 31 -3.81 9.53 9.16
N THR A 32 -4.29 10.77 9.16
CA THR A 32 -4.03 11.70 8.05
C THR A 32 -2.61 12.27 8.15
N PRO A 33 -1.87 12.41 7.04
CA PRO A 33 -2.30 12.26 5.64
C PRO A 33 -2.01 10.88 5.01
N GLN A 34 -1.57 9.87 5.79
CA GLN A 34 -1.09 8.60 5.24
C GLN A 34 -2.19 7.60 4.88
N ASN A 35 -3.46 7.85 5.26
CA ASN A 35 -4.62 6.95 5.06
C ASN A 35 -4.75 6.28 3.69
N GLU A 36 -4.26 6.90 2.61
CA GLU A 36 -4.29 6.30 1.27
C GLU A 36 -3.35 5.08 1.15
N ILE A 37 -2.28 5.00 1.95
CA ILE A 37 -1.37 3.84 1.99
C ILE A 37 -2.11 2.58 2.48
N PRO A 38 -2.69 2.53 3.70
CA PRO A 38 -3.44 1.37 4.15
C PRO A 38 -4.68 1.12 3.29
N GLU A 39 -5.31 2.15 2.71
CA GLU A 39 -6.42 1.94 1.78
C GLU A 39 -6.00 1.13 0.56
N VAL A 40 -4.89 1.49 -0.10
CA VAL A 40 -4.38 0.72 -1.25
C VAL A 40 -3.91 -0.67 -0.82
N LEU A 41 -3.10 -0.77 0.25
CA LEU A 41 -2.55 -2.05 0.71
C LEU A 41 -3.63 -3.04 1.15
N SER A 42 -4.74 -2.57 1.73
CA SER A 42 -5.88 -3.43 2.08
C SER A 42 -6.46 -4.18 0.89
N LYS A 43 -6.29 -3.64 -0.33
CA LYS A 43 -6.76 -4.22 -1.58
C LYS A 43 -5.69 -5.10 -2.22
N ILE A 44 -4.50 -4.55 -2.44
CA ILE A 44 -3.47 -5.18 -3.30
C ILE A 44 -2.58 -6.20 -2.58
N LEU A 45 -2.44 -6.11 -1.26
CA LEU A 45 -1.55 -6.98 -0.49
C LEU A 45 -2.11 -8.41 -0.37
N PRO A 46 -3.42 -8.61 -0.06
CA PRO A 46 -4.04 -9.95 -0.11
C PRO A 46 -3.99 -10.60 -1.49
N GLU A 47 -4.24 -9.83 -2.56
CA GLU A 47 -4.14 -10.31 -3.94
C GLU A 47 -2.71 -10.76 -4.31
N SER A 48 -1.71 -10.16 -3.67
CA SER A 48 -0.28 -10.48 -3.83
C SER A 48 0.21 -11.57 -2.87
N GLY A 49 -0.70 -12.26 -2.18
CA GLY A 49 -0.41 -13.32 -1.22
C GLY A 49 0.24 -12.84 0.07
N GLY A 50 -0.05 -11.60 0.49
CA GLY A 50 0.31 -11.04 1.78
C GLY A 50 -0.91 -10.82 2.68
N GLU A 51 -0.69 -10.22 3.85
CA GLU A 51 -1.72 -9.98 4.87
C GLU A 51 -1.79 -8.50 5.25
N PHE A 52 -3.00 -7.96 5.37
CA PHE A 52 -3.25 -6.59 5.80
C PHE A 52 -4.05 -6.59 7.09
N VAL A 53 -3.58 -5.88 8.12
CA VAL A 53 -4.30 -5.71 9.38
C VAL A 53 -4.41 -4.23 9.72
N GLN A 54 -5.65 -3.79 9.93
CA GLN A 54 -5.89 -2.51 10.59
C GLN A 54 -5.79 -2.71 12.11
N ALA A 55 -4.76 -2.12 12.71
CA ALA A 55 -4.50 -2.19 14.15
C ALA A 55 -5.41 -1.22 14.93
N GLU A 56 -5.43 -1.34 16.26
CA GLU A 56 -6.14 -0.42 17.17
C GLU A 56 -5.37 0.87 17.44
N SER A 57 -4.04 0.81 17.42
CA SER A 57 -3.09 1.93 17.48
C SER A 57 -1.81 1.56 16.72
N GLU A 58 -0.91 2.53 16.56
CA GLU A 58 0.51 2.26 16.26
C GLU A 58 1.19 1.45 17.36
#